data_AF-A0AAJ2JBH4-F1
#
_entry.id   AF-A0AAJ2JBH4-F1
#
_cell.length_a   1.000
_cell.length_b   1.000
_cell.length_c   1.000
_cell.angle_alpha   90.00
_cell.angle_beta   90.00
_cell.angle_gamma   90.00
#
_symmetry.space_group_name_H-M   'P 1'
#
loop_
_entity.id
_entity.type
_entity.pdbx_description
1 polymer ?
#
loop_
_entity_poly.entity_id
_entity_poly.type
_entity_poly.pdbx_seq_one_letter_code
_entity_poly.pdbx_strand_id
1 'polypeptide(L)'
;MARITAQEAGGQNIVAFLDMLAWSEGTDNGSQPTKQNGYDVMVGGGLFTDLSKHPAKLVRLNPKLASTAAGRYQFLSRTWGNLQKQLGLPNFGPPSQDKACIELIRGRRALDAVKAGQFDRAVALCSKKWASLPGANYGQHEQSLEKLRAVYQKAGGKVGGSA
;
A
#
# COMPACT_ATOMS: atom_id res chain seq x y z
N MET A 1 -3.54 10.76 -2.81
CA MET A 1 -2.36 11.14 -1.99
C MET A 1 -2.52 10.68 -0.56
N ALA A 2 -1.41 10.28 0.05
CA ALA A 2 -1.33 9.80 1.42
C ALA A 2 -1.76 10.88 2.44
N ARG A 3 -2.25 10.45 3.61
CA ARG A 3 -2.72 11.30 4.70
C ARG A 3 -1.73 11.30 5.87
N ILE A 4 -0.46 11.48 5.52
CA ILE A 4 0.68 11.64 6.44
C ILE A 4 1.66 12.64 5.81
N THR A 5 2.29 13.49 6.63
CA THR A 5 3.28 14.43 6.12
C THR A 5 4.58 13.73 5.74
N ALA A 6 5.39 14.35 4.87
CA ALA A 6 6.71 13.83 4.55
C ALA A 6 7.61 13.71 5.80
N GLN A 7 7.48 14.63 6.75
CA GLN A 7 8.23 14.58 8.01
C GLN A 7 7.85 13.36 8.85
N GLU A 8 6.55 13.13 9.05
CA GLU A 8 6.05 11.97 9.80
C GLU A 8 6.37 10.64 9.09
N ALA A 9 6.35 10.62 7.76
CA ALA A 9 6.68 9.45 6.96
C ALA A 9 8.19 9.14 6.91
N GLY A 10 9.04 10.11 7.25
CA GLY A 10 10.50 10.02 7.15
C GLY A 10 11.06 10.32 5.76
N GLY A 11 10.32 11.07 4.93
CA GLY A 11 10.78 11.65 3.67
C GLY A 11 9.70 11.69 2.57
N GLN A 12 9.85 12.59 1.61
CA GLN A 12 8.96 12.70 0.44
C GLN A 12 8.91 11.40 -0.38
N ASN A 13 10.04 10.70 -0.49
CA ASN A 13 10.10 9.42 -1.18
C ASN A 13 9.21 8.36 -0.52
N ILE A 14 9.05 8.37 0.81
CA ILE A 14 8.13 7.43 1.48
C ILE A 14 6.68 7.74 1.09
N VAL A 15 6.27 9.01 1.13
CA VAL A 15 4.92 9.45 0.75
C VAL A 15 4.61 9.08 -0.70
N ALA A 16 5.55 9.33 -1.62
CA ALA A 16 5.40 8.96 -3.03
C ALA A 16 5.32 7.44 -3.22
N PHE A 17 6.06 6.65 -2.44
CA PHE A 17 5.99 5.19 -2.49
C PHE A 17 4.64 4.67 -1.99
N LEU A 18 4.08 5.27 -0.95
CA LEU A 18 2.72 4.99 -0.49
C LEU A 18 1.69 5.27 -1.59
N ASP A 19 1.78 6.40 -2.29
CA ASP A 19 0.88 6.72 -3.39
C ASP A 19 1.00 5.74 -4.56
N MET A 20 2.23 5.31 -4.88
CA MET A 20 2.48 4.27 -5.86
C MET A 20 1.86 2.91 -5.45
N LEU A 21 1.98 2.51 -4.18
CA LEU A 21 1.37 1.25 -3.70
C LEU A 21 -0.16 1.29 -3.80
N ALA A 22 -0.79 2.42 -3.47
CA ALA A 22 -2.24 2.58 -3.60
C ALA A 22 -2.72 2.44 -5.05
N TRP A 23 -1.98 3.03 -5.99
CA TRP A 23 -2.24 2.87 -7.41
C TRP A 23 -2.02 1.42 -7.86
N SER A 24 -0.93 0.78 -7.40
CA SER A 24 -0.54 -0.58 -7.77
C SER A 24 -1.58 -1.62 -7.33
N GLU A 25 -2.05 -1.51 -6.09
CA GLU A 25 -3.12 -2.35 -5.52
C GLU A 25 -4.51 -2.01 -6.09
N GLY A 26 -4.59 -1.02 -6.98
CA GLY A 26 -5.81 -0.64 -7.67
C GLY A 26 -6.83 0.09 -6.80
N THR A 27 -6.43 0.65 -5.67
CA THR A 27 -7.33 1.35 -4.74
C THR A 27 -7.45 2.85 -5.05
N ASP A 28 -6.37 3.45 -5.57
CA ASP A 28 -6.27 4.88 -5.91
C ASP A 28 -5.65 5.06 -7.31
N ASN A 29 -6.32 4.52 -8.34
CA ASN A 29 -5.81 4.50 -9.72
C ASN A 29 -6.60 5.35 -10.73
N GLY A 30 -7.65 6.04 -10.27
CA GLY A 30 -8.54 6.85 -11.12
C GLY A 30 -9.67 6.06 -11.81
N SER A 31 -9.71 4.73 -11.69
CA SER A 31 -10.78 3.88 -12.23
C SER A 31 -11.58 3.18 -11.14
N GLN A 32 -10.94 2.81 -10.04
CA GLN A 32 -11.64 2.27 -8.86
C GLN A 32 -12.47 3.37 -8.20
N PRO A 33 -13.79 3.20 -8.02
CA PRO A 33 -14.59 4.12 -7.22
C PRO A 33 -14.02 4.23 -5.81
N THR A 34 -13.90 5.44 -5.27
CA THR A 34 -13.47 5.68 -3.88
C THR A 34 -13.93 7.08 -3.45
N LYS A 35 -14.26 7.24 -2.17
CA LYS A 35 -14.54 8.54 -1.56
C LYS A 35 -13.39 9.04 -0.69
N GLN A 36 -12.38 8.20 -0.50
CA GLN A 36 -11.27 8.42 0.42
C GLN A 36 -9.94 8.00 -0.24
N ASN A 37 -9.70 8.31 -1.52
CA ASN A 37 -8.41 8.04 -2.21
C ASN A 37 -7.87 6.60 -1.98
N GLY A 38 -8.75 5.61 -2.02
CA GLY A 38 -8.46 4.20 -1.80
C GLY A 38 -8.55 3.69 -0.35
N TYR A 39 -8.59 4.56 0.66
CA TYR A 39 -8.64 4.16 2.08
C TYR A 39 -9.92 3.41 2.49
N ASP A 40 -10.97 3.51 1.67
CA ASP A 40 -12.30 2.94 1.85
C ASP A 40 -12.58 1.74 0.93
N VAL A 41 -11.56 1.20 0.24
CA VAL A 41 -11.72 0.11 -0.73
C VAL A 41 -11.50 -1.25 -0.08
N MET A 42 -12.44 -2.18 -0.26
CA MET A 42 -12.26 -3.61 -0.02
C MET A 42 -11.83 -4.31 -1.29
N VAL A 43 -11.15 -5.44 -1.13
CA VAL A 43 -10.80 -6.32 -2.23
C VAL A 43 -12.04 -6.68 -3.07
N GLY A 44 -11.87 -6.72 -4.39
CA GLY A 44 -12.99 -6.85 -5.34
C GLY A 44 -13.73 -5.54 -5.64
N GLY A 45 -13.26 -4.41 -5.09
CA GLY A 45 -13.70 -3.05 -5.48
C GLY A 45 -14.90 -2.51 -4.71
N GLY A 46 -15.46 -3.27 -3.77
CA GLY A 46 -16.51 -2.78 -2.88
C GLY A 46 -15.99 -1.71 -1.91
N LEU A 47 -16.88 -0.84 -1.42
CA LEU A 47 -16.51 0.23 -0.48
C LEU A 47 -17.04 -0.03 0.93
N PHE A 48 -16.37 0.53 1.93
CA PHE A 48 -16.82 0.55 3.32
C PHE A 48 -16.71 1.97 3.89
N THR A 49 -17.57 2.32 4.86
CA THR A 49 -17.65 3.69 5.39
C THR A 49 -17.19 3.81 6.84
N ASP A 50 -17.24 2.72 7.61
CA ASP A 50 -16.75 2.69 8.99
C ASP A 50 -15.23 2.51 9.01
N LEU A 51 -14.51 3.61 9.24
CA LEU A 51 -13.05 3.64 9.39
C LEU A 51 -12.59 3.48 10.84
N SER A 52 -13.50 3.26 11.81
CA SER A 52 -13.11 3.03 13.21
C SER A 52 -12.36 1.71 13.39
N LYS A 53 -12.57 0.75 12.48
CA LYS A 53 -11.94 -0.58 12.49
C LYS A 53 -11.80 -1.12 11.07
N HIS A 54 -10.91 -2.10 10.91
CA HIS A 54 -10.81 -2.85 9.67
C HIS A 54 -12.13 -3.62 9.44
N PRO A 55 -12.72 -3.62 8.23
CA PRO A 55 -14.05 -4.19 7.98
C PRO A 55 -14.10 -5.70 8.21
N ALA A 56 -12.95 -6.37 8.08
CA ALA A 56 -12.75 -7.81 8.30
C ALA A 56 -13.71 -8.71 7.50
N LYS A 57 -14.28 -8.17 6.42
CA LYS A 57 -15.22 -8.86 5.54
C LYS A 57 -14.46 -9.80 4.64
N LEU A 58 -14.79 -11.10 4.68
CA LEU A 58 -14.28 -12.08 3.74
C LEU A 58 -15.02 -11.94 2.40
N VAL A 59 -14.34 -11.46 1.37
CA VAL A 59 -14.87 -11.30 0.02
C VAL A 59 -14.37 -12.45 -0.85
N ARG A 60 -15.30 -13.14 -1.53
CA ARG A 60 -14.97 -14.19 -2.50
C ARG A 60 -14.74 -13.55 -3.87
N LEU A 61 -13.53 -13.73 -4.42
CA LEU A 61 -13.13 -13.19 -5.72
C LEU A 61 -13.41 -14.16 -6.86
N ASN A 62 -13.28 -15.46 -6.58
CA ASN A 62 -13.64 -16.55 -7.48
C ASN A 62 -13.89 -17.83 -6.63
N PRO A 63 -14.28 -18.98 -7.23
CA PRO A 63 -14.58 -20.19 -6.47
C PRO A 63 -13.44 -20.71 -5.57
N LYS A 64 -12.17 -20.38 -5.89
CA LYS A 64 -10.97 -20.86 -5.21
C LYS A 64 -10.24 -19.79 -4.38
N LEU A 65 -10.66 -18.52 -4.46
CA LEU A 65 -9.97 -17.39 -3.84
C LEU A 65 -10.96 -16.49 -3.07
N ALA A 66 -10.67 -16.28 -1.79
CA ALA A 66 -11.31 -15.29 -0.96
C ALA A 66 -10.26 -14.52 -0.16
N SER A 67 -10.53 -13.25 0.15
CA SER A 67 -9.61 -12.38 0.86
C SER A 67 -10.37 -11.43 1.78
N THR A 68 -9.69 -10.99 2.84
CA THR A 68 -10.19 -9.94 3.75
C THR A 68 -9.52 -8.60 3.50
N ALA A 69 -8.76 -8.47 2.41
CA ALA A 69 -8.01 -7.27 2.10
C ALA A 69 -8.91 -6.03 2.05
N ALA A 70 -8.49 -4.97 2.74
CA ALA A 70 -9.17 -3.68 2.73
C ALA A 70 -8.21 -2.52 2.95
N GLY A 71 -8.71 -1.32 2.66
CA GLY A 71 -7.97 -0.08 2.78
C GLY A 71 -7.06 0.17 1.58
N ARG A 72 -6.39 1.32 1.63
CA ARG A 72 -5.57 1.85 0.53
C ARG A 72 -4.44 0.91 0.13
N TYR A 73 -3.94 0.15 1.10
CA TYR A 73 -2.82 -0.78 0.95
C TYR A 73 -3.23 -2.25 1.07
N GLN A 74 -4.54 -2.55 0.97
CA GLN A 74 -5.13 -3.90 0.94
C GLN A 74 -4.66 -4.81 2.09
N PHE A 75 -4.72 -4.31 3.33
CA PHE A 75 -4.35 -5.09 4.52
C PHE A 75 -5.31 -6.27 4.71
N LEU A 76 -4.76 -7.47 4.93
CA LEU A 76 -5.55 -8.59 5.46
C LEU A 76 -5.92 -8.35 6.93
N SER A 77 -7.10 -8.80 7.36
CA SER A 77 -7.61 -8.58 8.73
C SER A 77 -6.62 -9.02 9.82
N ARG A 78 -5.98 -10.19 9.64
CA ARG A 78 -4.95 -10.71 10.57
C ARG A 78 -3.69 -9.84 10.59
N THR A 79 -3.25 -9.35 9.42
CA THR A 79 -2.07 -8.46 9.35
C THR A 79 -2.39 -7.14 10.04
N TRP A 80 -3.56 -6.56 9.76
CA TRP A 80 -4.01 -5.33 10.41
C TRP A 80 -4.07 -5.48 11.93
N GLY A 81 -4.69 -6.55 12.44
CA GLY A 81 -4.80 -6.75 13.90
C GLY A 81 -3.45 -6.82 14.61
N ASN A 82 -2.42 -7.39 13.98
CA ASN A 82 -1.06 -7.39 14.52
C ASN A 82 -0.45 -5.98 14.51
N LEU A 83 -0.51 -5.28 13.38
CA LEU A 83 0.03 -3.93 13.24
C LEU A 83 -0.66 -2.93 14.17
N GLN A 84 -1.99 -3.03 14.30
CA GLN A 84 -2.78 -2.17 15.17
C GLN A 84 -2.32 -2.27 16.62
N LYS A 85 -2.09 -3.49 17.12
CA LYS A 85 -1.57 -3.73 18.47
C LYS A 85 -0.12 -3.25 18.60
N GLN A 86 0.74 -3.63 17.65
CA GLN A 86 2.17 -3.31 17.67
C GLN A 86 2.42 -1.79 17.70
N LEU A 87 1.63 -1.03 16.93
CA LEU A 87 1.81 0.40 16.73
C LEU A 87 0.86 1.27 17.58
N GLY A 88 -0.03 0.66 18.35
CA GLY A 88 -1.05 1.38 19.14
C GLY A 88 -2.00 2.21 18.27
N LEU A 89 -2.41 1.71 17.10
CA LEU A 89 -3.23 2.48 16.16
C LEU A 89 -4.68 2.59 16.65
N PRO A 90 -5.26 3.81 16.71
CA PRO A 90 -6.56 4.02 17.32
C PRO A 90 -7.74 3.54 16.47
N ASN A 91 -7.54 3.39 15.15
CA ASN A 91 -8.60 3.11 14.19
C ASN A 91 -8.01 2.60 12.86
N PHE A 92 -8.86 2.35 11.87
CA PHE A 92 -8.49 2.02 10.49
C PHE A 92 -8.61 3.23 9.54
N GLY A 93 -8.50 4.45 10.06
CA GLY A 93 -8.53 5.68 9.27
C GLY A 93 -7.24 5.91 8.47
N PRO A 94 -7.23 6.92 7.57
CA PRO A 94 -6.13 7.13 6.64
C PRO A 94 -4.74 7.26 7.28
N PRO A 95 -4.53 8.07 8.34
CA PRO A 95 -3.19 8.17 8.96
C PRO A 95 -2.73 6.86 9.60
N SER A 96 -3.66 6.06 10.13
CA SER A 96 -3.35 4.77 10.73
C SER A 96 -2.96 3.74 9.67
N GLN A 97 -3.65 3.73 8.53
CA GLN A 97 -3.28 2.90 7.38
C GLN A 97 -1.90 3.27 6.83
N ASP A 98 -1.57 4.56 6.72
CA ASP A 98 -0.26 5.01 6.25
C ASP A 98 0.87 4.53 7.16
N LYS A 99 0.72 4.75 8.48
CA LYS A 99 1.68 4.29 9.49
C LYS A 99 1.87 2.78 9.46
N ALA A 100 0.78 2.02 9.32
CA ALA A 100 0.82 0.57 9.20
C ALA A 100 1.54 0.12 7.91
N CYS A 101 1.34 0.82 6.79
CA CYS A 101 2.02 0.52 5.53
C CYS A 101 3.53 0.79 5.63
N ILE A 102 3.92 1.91 6.24
CA ILE A 102 5.33 2.23 6.50
C ILE A 102 6.00 1.13 7.36
N GLU A 103 5.30 0.61 8.36
CA GLU A 103 5.81 -0.50 9.18
C GLU A 103 5.98 -1.80 8.38
N LEU A 104 5.08 -2.09 7.44
CA LEU A 104 5.27 -3.22 6.52
C LEU A 104 6.50 -3.01 5.63
N ILE A 105 6.69 -1.82 5.06
CA ILE A 105 7.87 -1.47 4.25
C ILE A 105 9.15 -1.64 5.09
N ARG A 106 9.14 -1.21 6.35
CA ARG A 106 10.23 -1.41 7.32
C ARG A 106 10.51 -2.90 7.55
N GLY A 107 9.48 -3.71 7.79
CA GLY A 107 9.60 -5.16 7.96
C GLY A 107 10.15 -5.88 6.73
N ARG A 108 10.01 -5.29 5.53
CA ARG A 108 10.64 -5.77 4.28
C ARG A 108 12.08 -5.31 4.10
N ARG A 109 12.64 -4.54 5.05
CA ARG A 109 13.96 -3.88 4.96
C ARG A 109 14.06 -2.93 3.75
N ALA A 110 12.93 -2.40 3.29
CA ALA A 110 12.86 -1.54 2.12
C ALA A 110 12.89 -0.04 2.47
N LEU A 111 12.67 0.32 3.74
CA LEU A 111 12.48 1.72 4.12
C LEU A 111 13.67 2.61 3.75
N ASP A 112 14.91 2.17 4.02
CA ASP A 112 16.12 2.93 3.68
C ASP A 112 16.34 3.00 2.17
N ALA A 113 16.01 1.93 1.44
CA ALA A 113 16.06 1.92 -0.02
C ALA A 113 15.07 2.94 -0.61
N VAL A 114 13.84 3.03 -0.08
CA VAL A 114 12.88 4.05 -0.51
C VAL A 114 13.40 5.45 -0.20
N LYS A 115 13.89 5.70 1.03
CA LYS A 115 14.46 7.01 1.41
C LYS A 115 15.60 7.43 0.48
N ALA A 116 16.51 6.52 0.17
CA ALA A 116 17.64 6.76 -0.73
C ALA A 116 17.26 6.84 -2.22
N GLY A 117 15.98 6.65 -2.58
CA GLY A 117 15.53 6.65 -3.97
C GLY A 117 15.98 5.43 -4.77
N GLN A 118 16.39 4.34 -4.10
CA GLN A 118 16.71 3.05 -4.71
C GLN A 118 15.42 2.30 -5.09
N PHE A 119 14.65 2.88 -6.01
CA PHE A 119 13.26 2.50 -6.30
C PHE A 119 13.12 1.01 -6.65
N ASP A 120 13.90 0.53 -7.62
CA ASP A 120 13.82 -0.84 -8.12
C ASP A 120 14.10 -1.85 -7.02
N ARG A 121 15.11 -1.58 -6.20
CA ARG A 121 15.45 -2.39 -5.02
C ARG A 121 14.32 -2.38 -3.99
N ALA A 122 13.73 -1.22 -3.72
CA ALA A 122 12.62 -1.11 -2.79
C ALA A 122 11.38 -1.90 -3.26
N VAL A 123 11.03 -1.83 -4.55
CA VAL A 123 9.94 -2.63 -5.14
C VAL A 123 10.24 -4.12 -5.01
N ALA A 124 11.45 -4.56 -5.35
CA ALA A 124 11.85 -5.97 -5.25
C ALA A 124 11.80 -6.50 -3.81
N LEU A 125 12.18 -5.70 -2.81
CA LEU A 125 12.09 -6.10 -1.39
C LEU A 125 10.63 -6.24 -0.92
N CYS A 126 9.73 -5.42 -1.47
CA CYS A 126 8.32 -5.37 -1.14
C CYS A 126 7.45 -6.38 -1.89
N SER A 127 7.93 -7.02 -2.97
CA SER A 127 7.10 -7.90 -3.83
C SER A 127 6.46 -9.08 -3.10
N LYS A 128 7.10 -9.63 -2.06
CA LYS A 128 6.52 -10.70 -1.23
C LYS A 128 5.42 -10.23 -0.27
N LYS A 129 5.05 -8.94 -0.28
CA LYS A 129 4.01 -8.38 0.61
C LYS A 129 2.77 -7.91 -0.15
N TRP A 130 2.96 -7.38 -1.35
CA TRP A 130 1.90 -6.84 -2.20
C TRP A 130 1.86 -7.60 -3.51
N ALA A 131 0.72 -8.21 -3.81
CA ALA A 131 0.60 -9.15 -4.92
C ALA A 131 0.60 -8.46 -6.29
N SER A 132 0.33 -7.16 -6.32
CA SER A 132 0.37 -6.33 -7.53
C SER A 132 1.78 -5.92 -7.95
N LEU A 133 2.80 -6.12 -7.09
CA LEU A 133 4.17 -5.76 -7.41
C LEU A 133 4.85 -6.85 -8.25
N PRO A 134 5.79 -6.48 -9.15
CA PRO A 134 6.49 -7.43 -9.98
C PRO A 134 7.31 -8.42 -9.15
N GLY A 135 7.24 -9.70 -9.52
CA GLY A 135 7.93 -10.81 -8.85
C GLY A 135 7.25 -11.29 -7.57
N ALA A 136 5.97 -10.98 -7.37
CA ALA A 136 5.19 -11.42 -6.22
C ALA A 136 4.76 -12.90 -6.35
N ASN A 137 4.56 -13.39 -7.57
CA ASN A 137 4.27 -14.79 -7.92
C ASN A 137 3.02 -15.37 -7.23
N TYR A 138 2.01 -14.54 -6.93
CA TYR A 138 0.73 -15.00 -6.36
C TYR A 138 -0.27 -15.50 -7.41
N GLY A 139 0.11 -15.54 -8.69
CA GLY A 139 -0.81 -15.84 -9.80
C GLY A 139 -1.87 -14.76 -10.03
N GLN A 140 -1.63 -13.55 -9.52
CA GLN A 140 -2.45 -12.35 -9.73
C GLN A 140 -1.77 -11.42 -10.74
N HIS A 141 -2.49 -10.40 -11.21
CA HIS A 141 -1.93 -9.41 -12.13
C HIS A 141 -0.86 -8.57 -11.44
N GLU A 142 0.35 -8.56 -12.01
CA GLU A 142 1.47 -7.75 -11.55
C GLU A 142 1.64 -6.51 -12.45
N GLN A 143 1.97 -5.38 -11.85
CA GLN A 143 2.27 -4.13 -12.55
C GLN A 143 3.70 -4.16 -13.13
N SER A 144 3.92 -3.44 -14.23
CA SER A 144 5.29 -3.26 -14.74
C SER A 144 6.08 -2.27 -13.88
N LEU A 145 7.38 -2.56 -13.69
CA LEU A 145 8.26 -1.70 -12.91
C LEU A 145 8.33 -0.27 -13.45
N GLU A 146 8.25 -0.11 -14.78
CA GLU A 146 8.21 1.19 -15.46
C GLU A 146 6.98 2.02 -15.07
N LYS A 147 5.78 1.41 -15.10
CA LYS A 147 4.54 2.10 -14.70
C LYS A 147 4.59 2.51 -13.23
N LEU A 148 5.08 1.62 -12.36
CA LEU A 148 5.24 1.92 -10.94
C LEU A 148 6.20 3.10 -10.74
N ARG A 149 7.32 3.14 -11.48
CA ARG A 149 8.29 4.24 -11.41
C ARG A 149 7.68 5.56 -11.88
N ALA A 150 6.91 5.55 -12.96
CA ALA A 150 6.24 6.75 -13.47
C ALA A 150 5.23 7.31 -12.45
N VAL A 151 4.43 6.44 -11.82
CA VAL A 151 3.48 6.84 -10.76
C VAL A 151 4.22 7.39 -9.54
N TYR A 152 5.28 6.71 -9.10
CA TYR A 152 6.13 7.17 -7.99
C TYR A 152 6.72 8.55 -8.25
N GLN A 153 7.27 8.80 -9.44
CA GLN A 153 7.81 10.10 -9.82
C GLN A 153 6.73 11.19 -9.92
N LYS A 154 5.57 10.86 -10.49
CA LYS A 154 4.41 11.78 -10.53
C LYS A 154 3.93 12.18 -9.14
N ALA A 155 4.06 11.29 -8.15
CA ALA A 155 3.78 11.57 -6.74
C ALA A 155 4.91 12.34 -6.01
N GLY A 156 5.92 12.82 -6.75
CA GLY A 156 7.04 13.61 -6.21
C GLY A 156 8.21 12.77 -5.69
N GLY A 157 8.20 11.46 -5.93
CA GLY A 157 9.30 10.56 -5.60
C GLY A 157 10.52 10.81 -6.48
N LYS A 158 11.70 10.82 -5.86
CA LYS A 158 12.98 10.92 -6.57
C LYS A 158 13.65 9.56 -6.61
N VAL A 159 14.17 9.21 -7.78
CA VAL A 159 15.07 8.07 -7.95
C VAL A 159 16.47 8.58 -7.71
N GLY A 160 17.25 7.92 -6.85
CA GLY A 160 18.64 8.28 -6.64
C GLY A 160 19.39 8.16 -7.96
N GLY A 161 20.15 9.20 -8.32
CA GLY A 161 21.02 9.13 -9.49
C GLY A 161 22.01 7.97 -9.30
N SER A 162 22.22 7.18 -10.35
CA SER A 162 23.32 6.23 -10.41
C SER A 162 24.60 6.98 -10.03
N ALA A 163 25.16 6.68 -8.87
CA ALA A 163 26.57 6.96 -8.58
C ALA A 163 27.39 5.80 -9.16
#